data_AF-A0A832M2R5-F1
#
_entry.id   AF-A0A832M2R5-F1
#
_cell.length_a   1.000
_cell.length_b   1.000
_cell.length_c   1.000
_cell.angle_alpha   90.00
_cell.angle_beta   90.00
_cell.angle_gamma   90.00
#
_symmetry.space_group_name_H-M   'P 1'
#
loop_
_entity.id
_entity.type
_entity.pdbx_description
1 polymer ?
#
loop_
_entity_poly.entity_id
_entity_poly.type
_entity_poly.pdbx_seq_one_letter_code
_entity_poly.pdbx_strand_id
1 'polypeptide(L)'
;MSYSLNQKQAELLQECLSMTHELGLHADADRRFLDLEETLLDKAATTEVLETLWKEVLAARRAALYWQQISDVERSMTEKLADNHFQLQQNYLRLMQEQ
;
A
#
# COMPACT_ATOMS: atom_id res chain seq x y z
N MET A 1 -8.19 2.36 -33.05
CA MET A 1 -8.03 3.69 -32.43
C MET A 1 -6.94 3.59 -31.39
N SER A 2 -5.77 4.17 -31.68
CA SER A 2 -4.61 4.13 -30.78
C SER A 2 -4.71 5.33 -29.85
N TYR A 3 -5.19 5.11 -28.62
CA TYR A 3 -5.14 6.14 -27.58
C TYR A 3 -3.68 6.26 -27.10
N SER A 4 -2.83 6.97 -27.85
CA SER A 4 -1.48 7.24 -27.39
C SER A 4 -1.49 8.48 -26.48
N LEU A 5 -1.04 8.30 -25.25
CA LEU A 5 -0.57 9.40 -24.42
C LEU A 5 0.66 10.02 -25.08
N ASN A 6 0.79 11.34 -25.03
CA ASN A 6 2.05 11.99 -25.40
C ASN A 6 3.12 11.63 -24.35
N GLN A 7 4.39 11.64 -24.74
CA GLN A 7 5.56 11.39 -23.88
C GLN A 7 5.47 12.12 -22.53
N LYS A 8 5.10 13.41 -22.55
CA LYS A 8 4.95 14.22 -21.34
C LYS A 8 3.81 13.75 -20.41
N GLN A 9 2.73 13.23 -20.99
CA GLN A 9 1.60 12.69 -20.22
C GLN A 9 1.93 11.31 -19.63
N ALA A 10 2.70 10.49 -20.36
CA ALA A 10 3.19 9.22 -19.85
C ALA A 10 4.17 9.43 -18.68
N GLU A 11 5.07 10.42 -18.78
CA GLU A 11 5.99 10.80 -17.70
C GLU A 11 5.24 11.28 -16.45
N LEU A 12 4.25 12.15 -16.61
CA LEU A 12 3.41 12.61 -15.49
C LEU A 12 2.65 11.47 -14.83
N LEU A 13 2.08 10.54 -15.61
CA LEU A 13 1.39 9.37 -15.07
C LEU A 13 2.35 8.45 -14.31
N GLN A 14 3.56 8.26 -14.85
CA GLN A 14 4.59 7.45 -14.19
C GLN A 14 5.03 8.06 -12.87
N GLU A 15 5.14 9.39 -12.81
CA GLU A 15 5.43 10.13 -11.60
C GLU A 15 4.30 9.96 -10.57
N CYS A 16 3.03 10.11 -10.98
CA CYS A 16 1.87 9.84 -10.12
C CYS A 16 1.89 8.40 -9.56
N LEU A 17 2.17 7.41 -10.41
CA LEU A 17 2.28 6.00 -10.01
C LEU A 17 3.47 5.72 -9.07
N SER A 18 4.54 6.51 -9.17
CA SER A 18 5.66 6.42 -8.23
C SER A 18 5.29 7.01 -6.86
N MET A 19 4.60 8.15 -6.83
CA MET A 19 4.17 8.81 -5.59
C MET A 19 3.15 7.98 -4.81
N THR A 20 2.33 7.17 -5.49
CA THR A 20 1.40 6.24 -4.83
C THR A 20 2.09 5.07 -4.10
N HIS A 21 3.41 4.87 -4.23
CA HIS A 21 4.13 3.91 -3.37
C HIS A 21 4.29 4.43 -1.94
N GLU A 22 4.23 5.74 -1.76
CA GLU A 22 4.42 6.36 -0.45
C GLU A 22 3.08 6.84 0.11
N LEU A 23 2.66 6.24 1.23
CA LEU A 23 1.39 6.55 1.87
C LEU A 23 1.21 8.04 2.19
N GLY A 24 2.30 8.71 2.57
CA GLY A 24 2.31 10.14 2.88
C GLY A 24 2.10 11.04 1.67
N LEU A 25 2.35 10.52 0.46
CA LEU A 25 2.26 11.28 -0.79
C LEU A 25 0.97 11.00 -1.57
N HIS A 26 0.05 10.17 -1.07
CA HIS A 26 -1.21 9.90 -1.79
C HIS A 26 -2.03 11.18 -2.07
N ALA A 27 -2.08 12.12 -1.14
CA ALA A 27 -2.79 13.39 -1.35
C ALA A 27 -2.14 14.25 -2.43
N ASP A 28 -0.81 14.21 -2.53
CA ASP A 28 -0.06 14.93 -3.57
C ASP A 28 -0.09 14.19 -4.91
N ALA A 29 -0.16 12.86 -4.89
CA ALA A 29 -0.38 12.03 -6.07
C ALA A 29 -1.76 12.26 -6.68
N ASP A 30 -2.80 12.40 -5.85
CA ASP A 30 -4.16 12.75 -6.31
C ASP A 30 -4.19 14.14 -6.95
N ARG A 31 -3.49 15.13 -6.36
CA ARG A 31 -3.36 16.48 -6.96
C ARG A 31 -2.67 16.43 -8.32
N ARG A 32 -1.55 15.72 -8.42
CA ARG A 32 -0.81 15.53 -9.67
C ARG A 32 -1.62 14.79 -10.73
N PHE A 33 -2.49 13.86 -10.31
CA PHE A 33 -3.39 13.16 -11.20
C PHE A 33 -4.50 14.07 -11.75
N LEU A 34 -5.06 14.95 -10.91
CA LEU A 34 -6.02 15.98 -11.35
C LEU A 34 -5.41 16.95 -12.37
N ASP A 35 -4.15 17.38 -12.17
CA ASP A 35 -3.43 18.19 -13.16
C ASP A 35 -3.29 17.47 -14.51
N LEU A 36 -3.16 16.14 -14.50
CA LEU A 36 -3.08 15.32 -15.70
C LEU A 36 -4.45 15.17 -16.38
N GLU A 37 -5.53 15.03 -15.61
CA GLU A 37 -6.91 15.00 -16.15
C GLU A 37 -7.28 16.31 -16.87
N GLU A 38 -6.87 17.46 -16.33
CA GLU A 38 -7.06 18.76 -17.00
C GLU A 38 -6.38 18.81 -18.37
N THR A 39 -5.24 18.14 -18.55
CA THR A 39 -4.56 18.06 -19.86
C THR A 39 -5.22 17.09 -20.85
N LEU A 40 -6.18 16.28 -20.38
CA LEU A 40 -6.87 15.25 -21.16
C LEU A 40 -8.33 15.60 -21.49
N LEU A 41 -8.79 16.82 -21.17
CA LEU A 41 -10.17 17.30 -21.35
C LEU A 41 -10.77 17.05 -22.75
N ASP A 42 -9.96 17.03 -23.81
CA ASP A 42 -10.40 16.75 -25.18
C ASP A 42 -10.74 15.26 -25.46
N LYS A 43 -10.49 14.36 -24.49
CA LYS A 43 -10.69 12.91 -24.62
C LYS A 43 -11.48 12.34 -23.45
N ALA A 44 -12.72 12.79 -23.27
CA ALA A 44 -13.61 12.40 -22.17
C ALA A 44 -13.64 10.88 -21.87
N ALA A 45 -13.71 10.02 -22.91
CA ALA A 45 -13.70 8.56 -22.72
C ALA A 45 -12.36 8.01 -22.20
N THR A 46 -11.24 8.66 -22.51
CA THR A 46 -9.91 8.28 -21.98
C THR A 46 -9.76 8.73 -20.54
N THR A 47 -10.25 9.93 -20.19
CA THR A 47 -10.21 10.48 -18.84
C THR A 47 -11.01 9.60 -17.85
N GLU A 48 -12.24 9.22 -18.21
CA GLU A 48 -13.09 8.38 -17.33
C GLU A 48 -12.46 7.00 -17.03
N VAL A 49 -11.88 6.36 -18.05
CA VAL A 49 -11.17 5.08 -17.86
C VAL A 49 -9.94 5.28 -16.97
N LEU A 50 -9.20 6.38 -17.17
CA LEU A 50 -8.01 6.67 -16.40
C LEU A 50 -8.33 6.95 -14.93
N GLU A 51 -9.39 7.71 -14.65
CA GLU A 51 -9.89 7.98 -13.30
C GLU A 51 -10.26 6.69 -12.58
N THR A 52 -10.94 5.79 -13.29
CA THR A 52 -11.33 4.48 -12.76
C THR A 52 -10.10 3.63 -12.41
N LEU A 53 -9.13 3.55 -13.33
CA LEU A 53 -7.88 2.83 -13.10
C LEU A 53 -7.08 3.41 -11.94
N TRP A 54 -7.08 4.74 -11.79
CA TRP A 54 -6.39 5.43 -10.69
C TRP A 54 -6.97 5.04 -9.33
N LYS A 55 -8.30 5.06 -9.19
CA LYS A 55 -9.00 4.63 -7.96
C LYS A 55 -8.69 3.18 -7.60
N GLU A 56 -8.70 2.29 -8.58
CA GLU A 56 -8.37 0.87 -8.36
C GLU A 56 -6.92 0.68 -7.89
N VAL A 57 -5.96 1.39 -8.50
CA VAL A 57 -4.55 1.34 -8.07
C VAL A 57 -4.38 1.80 -6.63
N LEU A 58 -5.04 2.90 -6.24
CA LEU A 58 -5.00 3.40 -4.87
C LEU A 58 -5.64 2.40 -3.88
N ALA A 59 -6.78 1.82 -4.23
CA ALA A 59 -7.46 0.82 -3.41
C ALA A 59 -6.58 -0.41 -3.19
N ALA A 60 -5.98 -0.94 -4.26
CA ALA A 60 -5.08 -2.09 -4.20
C ALA A 60 -3.85 -1.83 -3.32
N ARG A 61 -3.25 -0.64 -3.42
CA ARG A 61 -2.08 -0.25 -2.61
C ARG A 61 -2.42 -0.12 -1.14
N ARG A 62 -3.55 0.52 -0.81
CA ARG A 62 -4.05 0.61 0.57
C ARG A 62 -4.32 -0.77 1.16
N ALA A 63 -4.94 -1.67 0.39
CA ALA A 63 -5.19 -3.04 0.81
C ALA A 63 -3.89 -3.81 1.07
N ALA A 64 -2.89 -3.70 0.19
CA ALA A 64 -1.59 -4.34 0.36
C ALA A 64 -0.87 -3.87 1.64
N LEU A 65 -0.87 -2.56 1.90
CA LEU A 65 -0.29 -1.99 3.12
C LEU A 65 -1.03 -2.43 4.38
N TYR A 66 -2.36 -2.46 4.34
CA TYR A 66 -3.15 -2.96 5.46
C TYR A 66 -2.85 -4.43 5.77
N TRP A 67 -2.73 -5.27 4.74
CA TRP A 67 -2.34 -6.67 4.90
C TRP A 67 -0.93 -6.83 5.47
N GLN A 68 0.01 -6.00 5.02
CA GLN A 68 1.36 -5.99 5.57
C GLN A 68 1.35 -5.64 7.07
N GLN A 69 0.62 -4.60 7.47
CA GLN A 69 0.49 -4.21 8.87
C GLN A 69 -0.11 -5.32 9.73
N ILE A 70 -1.15 -6.01 9.24
CA ILE A 70 -1.73 -7.16 9.95
C ILE A 70 -0.71 -8.28 10.12
N SER A 71 0.02 -8.61 9.05
CA SER A 71 1.03 -9.69 9.10
C SER A 71 2.16 -9.36 10.07
N ASP A 72 2.58 -8.11 10.12
CA ASP A 72 3.62 -7.65 11.07
C ASP A 72 3.12 -7.74 12.52
N VAL A 73 1.86 -7.38 12.79
CA VAL A 73 1.23 -7.52 14.10
C VAL A 73 1.09 -8.99 14.49
N GLU A 74 0.64 -9.84 13.57
CA GLU A 74 0.51 -11.28 13.77
C GLU A 74 1.86 -11.90 14.14
N ARG A 75 2.91 -11.58 13.38
CA ARG A 75 4.28 -12.03 13.66
C ARG A 75 4.74 -11.61 15.05
N SER A 76 4.56 -10.34 15.41
CA SER A 76 4.93 -9.84 16.74
C SER A 76 4.18 -10.55 17.87
N MET A 77 2.91 -10.89 17.67
CA MET A 77 2.12 -11.65 18.63
C MET A 77 2.63 -13.08 18.78
N THR A 78 2.94 -13.76 17.66
CA THR A 78 3.46 -15.13 17.66
C THR A 78 4.82 -15.19 18.38
N GLU A 79 5.71 -14.25 18.11
CA GLU A 79 7.01 -14.15 18.78
C GLU A 79 6.86 -13.99 20.30
N LYS A 80 6.01 -13.05 20.74
CA LYS A 80 5.73 -12.86 22.17
C LYS A 80 5.10 -14.09 22.83
N LEU A 81 4.27 -14.82 22.10
CA LEU A 81 3.63 -16.03 22.62
C LEU A 81 4.64 -17.18 22.77
N ALA A 82 5.55 -17.33 21.81
CA ALA A 82 6.65 -18.28 21.87
C ALA A 82 7.59 -17.99 23.05
N ASP A 83 7.97 -16.71 23.23
CA ASP A 83 8.82 -16.27 24.34
C ASP A 83 8.17 -16.54 25.70
N ASN A 84 6.89 -16.18 25.86
CA ASN A 84 6.14 -16.46 27.08
C ASN A 84 6.04 -17.96 27.37
N HIS A 85 5.80 -18.78 26.34
CA HIS A 85 5.72 -20.23 26.50
C HIS A 85 7.05 -20.81 26.98
N PHE A 86 8.16 -20.36 26.40
CA PHE A 86 9.50 -20.79 26.80
C PHE A 86 9.82 -20.37 28.25
N GLN A 87 9.51 -19.13 28.63
CA GLN A 87 9.67 -18.67 30.01
C GLN A 87 8.83 -19.48 31.00
N LEU A 88 7.59 -19.81 30.64
CA LEU A 88 6.71 -20.61 31.48
C LEU A 88 7.26 -22.03 31.68
N GLN A 89 7.76 -22.66 30.62
CA GLN A 89 8.44 -23.96 30.72
C GLN A 89 9.68 -23.89 31.62
N GLN A 90 10.52 -22.87 31.46
CA GLN A 90 11.70 -22.68 32.31
C GLN A 90 11.32 -22.49 33.79
N ASN A 91 10.31 -21.66 34.06
CA ASN A 91 9.83 -21.43 35.42
C ASN A 91 9.25 -22.71 36.05
N TYR A 92 8.48 -23.49 35.27
CA TYR A 92 7.95 -24.77 35.72
C TYR A 92 9.07 -25.77 36.06
N LEU A 93 10.08 -25.88 35.20
CA LEU A 93 11.25 -26.73 35.45
C LEU A 93 12.01 -26.30 36.71
N ARG A 94 12.18 -24.99 36.94
CA ARG A 94 12.82 -24.47 38.15
C ARG A 94 12.01 -24.83 39.40
N LEU A 95 10.70 -24.60 39.39
CA LEU A 95 9.82 -24.93 40.52
C LEU A 95 9.85 -26.42 40.87
N MET A 96 9.92 -27.30 39.88
CA MET A 96 10.05 -28.76 40.09
C MET A 96 11.41 -29.18 40.66
N GLN A 97 12.47 -28.39 40.46
CA GLN A 97 13.81 -28.66 41.02
C GLN A 97 13.99 -28.11 42.44
N GLU A 98 13.18 -27.11 42.82
CA GLU A 98 13.19 -26.52 44.16
C GLU A 98 12.31 -27.30 45.17
N GLN A 99 11.48 -28.23 44.69
CA GLN A 99 10.72 -29.20 45.49
C GLN A 99 11.51 -30.49 45.75
#